data_AF-A0A6L7YJX7-F1
#
_entry.id   AF-A0A6L7YJX7-F1
#
_cell.length_a   1.000
_cell.length_b   1.000
_cell.length_c   1.000
_cell.angle_alpha   90.00
_cell.angle_beta   90.00
_cell.angle_gamma   90.00
#
_symmetry.space_group_name_H-M   'P 1'
#
loop_
_entity.id
_entity.type
_entity.pdbx_description
1 polymer ?
#
loop_
_entity_poly.entity_id
_entity_poly.type
_entity_poly.pdbx_seq_one_letter_code
_entity_poly.pdbx_strand_id
1 'polypeptide(L)'
;MATNRPLHGGTNIAELRSLGLRPDDVLDFSASINPLGAPRAVSQAIAAVDLAAYPDTECTGLREVLADSLDVSPKEILVGNGSTELIHLTARTYLS
;
A
#
# COMPACT_ATOMS: atom_id res chain seq x y z
N MET A 1 2.36 25.43 -12.85
CA MET A 1 3.62 24.69 -12.63
C MET A 1 3.26 23.22 -12.60
N ALA A 2 3.72 22.42 -13.56
CA ALA A 2 3.51 20.98 -13.53
C ALA A 2 4.27 20.43 -12.31
N THR A 3 3.54 19.88 -11.35
CA THR A 3 4.16 19.19 -10.22
C THR A 3 4.90 17.98 -10.77
N ASN A 4 6.20 17.86 -10.51
CA ASN A 4 7.02 16.68 -10.84
C ASN A 4 6.64 15.49 -9.94
N ARG A 5 5.35 15.15 -9.94
CA ARG A 5 4.79 14.06 -9.15
C ARG A 5 4.66 12.86 -10.09
N PRO A 6 5.16 11.69 -9.69
CA PRO A 6 5.08 10.51 -10.54
C PRO A 6 3.61 10.20 -10.89
N LEU A 7 3.36 9.89 -12.16
CA LEU A 7 2.03 9.60 -12.67
C LEU A 7 1.59 8.19 -12.22
N HIS A 8 0.39 8.07 -11.67
CA HIS A 8 -0.19 6.82 -11.20
C HIS A 8 -1.63 6.69 -11.69
N GLY A 9 -2.12 5.46 -11.83
CA GLY A 9 -3.54 5.19 -11.99
C GLY A 9 -4.33 5.42 -10.70
N GLY A 10 -5.64 5.22 -10.78
CA GLY A 10 -6.59 5.48 -9.72
C GLY A 10 -7.49 6.67 -10.04
N THR A 11 -8.70 6.64 -9.48
CA THR A 11 -9.73 7.63 -9.74
C THR A 11 -9.31 9.06 -9.34
N ASN A 12 -9.26 9.96 -10.32
CA ASN A 12 -9.01 11.37 -10.10
C ASN A 12 -10.33 12.14 -9.88
N ILE A 13 -10.64 12.44 -8.62
CA ILE A 13 -11.88 13.11 -8.24
C ILE A 13 -12.05 14.50 -8.89
N ALA A 14 -10.96 15.24 -9.10
CA ALA A 14 -11.03 16.56 -9.74
C ALA A 14 -11.37 16.46 -11.23
N GLU A 15 -10.78 15.48 -11.91
CA GLU A 15 -11.08 15.17 -13.31
C GLU A 15 -12.53 14.71 -13.49
N LEU A 16 -13.00 13.76 -12.67
CA LEU A 16 -14.39 13.31 -12.70
C LEU A 16 -15.36 14.48 -12.50
N ARG A 17 -15.09 15.36 -11.53
CA ARG A 17 -15.88 16.58 -11.32
C ARG A 17 -15.87 17.50 -12.53
N SER A 18 -14.74 17.70 -13.20
CA SER A 18 -14.67 18.53 -14.42
C SER A 18 -15.46 17.95 -15.59
N LEU A 19 -15.64 16.63 -15.61
CA LEU A 19 -16.44 15.90 -16.59
C LEU A 19 -17.93 15.78 -16.19
N GLY A 20 -18.32 16.29 -15.02
CA GLY A 20 -19.68 16.16 -14.49
C GLY A 20 -20.04 14.73 -14.04
N LEU A 21 -19.03 13.87 -13.84
CA LEU A 21 -19.21 12.48 -13.43
C LEU A 21 -19.10 12.33 -11.90
N ARG A 22 -19.89 11.42 -11.33
CA ARG A 22 -19.72 10.99 -9.94
C ARG A 22 -18.78 9.77 -9.90
N PRO A 23 -17.99 9.59 -8.85
CA PRO A 23 -17.14 8.40 -8.70
C PRO A 23 -17.90 7.08 -8.82
N ASP A 24 -19.10 7.01 -8.25
CA ASP A 24 -19.93 5.80 -8.29
C ASP A 24 -20.45 5.45 -9.70
N ASP A 25 -20.39 6.38 -10.64
CA ASP A 25 -20.80 6.17 -12.04
C ASP A 25 -19.64 5.64 -12.91
N VAL A 26 -18.44 5.49 -12.33
CA VAL A 26 -17.21 5.15 -13.05
C VAL A 26 -16.68 3.79 -12.60
N LEU A 27 -16.51 2.90 -13.57
CA LEU A 27 -15.78 1.65 -13.37
C LEU A 27 -14.29 1.90 -13.65
N ASP A 28 -13.48 1.91 -12.60
CA ASP A 28 -12.04 2.23 -12.66
C ASP A 28 -11.20 1.01 -13.09
N PHE A 29 -10.63 1.06 -14.30
CA PHE A 29 -9.66 0.09 -14.82
C PHE A 29 -8.21 0.59 -14.78
N SER A 30 -7.97 1.76 -14.20
CA SER A 30 -6.63 2.37 -14.18
C SER A 30 -5.76 1.88 -13.01
N ALA A 31 -6.37 1.24 -12.01
CA ALA A 31 -5.67 0.65 -10.87
C ALA A 31 -5.99 -0.85 -10.74
N SER A 32 -4.95 -1.65 -10.54
CA SER A 32 -5.07 -3.10 -10.34
C SER A 32 -5.44 -3.44 -8.89
N ILE A 33 -6.71 -3.24 -8.53
CA ILE A 33 -7.25 -3.58 -7.21
C ILE A 33 -8.04 -4.89 -7.24
N ASN A 34 -8.12 -5.58 -6.10
CA ASN A 34 -8.97 -6.77 -5.99
C ASN A 34 -10.46 -6.34 -6.00
N PRO A 35 -11.27 -6.75 -7.00
CA PRO A 35 -12.68 -6.35 -7.09
C PRO A 35 -13.55 -6.95 -5.98
N LEU A 36 -13.07 -7.97 -5.26
CA LEU A 36 -13.77 -8.56 -4.11
C LEU A 36 -13.66 -7.71 -2.83
N GLY A 37 -12.84 -6.64 -2.87
CA GLY A 37 -12.57 -5.81 -1.71
C GLY A 37 -11.62 -6.46 -0.70
N ALA A 38 -11.49 -5.82 0.46
CA ALA A 38 -10.64 -6.31 1.53
C ALA A 38 -11.27 -7.53 2.23
N PRO A 39 -10.47 -8.54 2.62
CA PRO A 39 -10.96 -9.64 3.45
C PRO A 39 -11.55 -9.14 4.78
N ARG A 40 -12.64 -9.76 5.25
CA ARG A 40 -13.31 -9.38 6.52
C ARG A 40 -12.37 -9.31 7.72
N ALA A 41 -11.40 -10.23 7.80
CA ALA A 41 -10.41 -10.26 8.87
C ALA A 41 -9.56 -8.97 8.91
N VAL A 42 -9.27 -8.36 7.76
CA VAL A 42 -8.52 -7.09 7.68
C VAL A 42 -9.34 -5.95 8.27
N SER A 43 -10.63 -5.84 7.92
CA SER A 43 -11.50 -4.81 8.50
C SER A 43 -11.63 -4.94 10.01
N GLN A 44 -11.70 -6.17 10.53
CA GLN A 44 -11.73 -6.44 11.97
C GLN A 44 -10.41 -6.08 12.65
N ALA A 45 -9.27 -6.42 12.04
CA ALA A 45 -7.95 -6.06 12.55
C ALA A 45 -7.77 -4.55 12.61
N ILE A 46 -8.11 -3.81 11.53
CA ILE A 46 -8.05 -2.34 11.49
C ILE A 46 -8.89 -1.71 12.60
N ALA A 47 -10.11 -2.21 12.83
CA ALA A 47 -10.99 -1.70 13.87
C ALA A 47 -10.45 -1.92 15.30
N ALA A 48 -9.50 -2.84 15.48
CA ALA A 48 -8.89 -3.15 16.77
C ALA A 48 -7.53 -2.47 16.99
N VAL A 49 -7.01 -1.71 16.02
CA VAL A 49 -5.70 -1.04 16.13
C VAL A 49 -5.78 0.10 17.15
N ASP A 50 -4.85 0.11 18.10
CA ASP A 50 -4.57 1.28 18.93
C ASP A 50 -3.68 2.27 18.17
N LEU A 51 -4.27 3.38 17.73
CA LEU A 51 -3.58 4.44 16.98
C LEU A 51 -2.77 5.39 17.88
N ALA A 52 -2.90 5.29 19.20
CA ALA A 52 -2.10 6.10 20.13
C ALA A 52 -0.72 5.49 20.39
N ALA A 53 -0.59 4.17 20.25
CA ALA A 53 0.67 3.46 20.38
C ALA A 53 1.50 3.58 19.09
N TYR A 54 2.81 3.80 19.24
CA TYR A 54 3.73 3.66 18.10
C TYR A 54 3.83 2.18 17.73
N PRO A 55 3.84 1.82 16.44
CA PRO A 55 3.94 0.42 16.02
C PRO A 55 5.28 -0.18 16.43
N ASP A 56 5.35 -1.51 16.46
CA ASP A 56 6.62 -2.23 16.55
C ASP A 56 7.58 -1.76 15.46
N THR A 57 8.68 -1.14 15.86
CA THR A 57 9.65 -0.49 14.97
C THR A 57 10.34 -1.50 14.05
N GLU A 58 10.43 -2.77 14.47
CA GLU A 58 11.09 -3.83 13.70
C GLU A 58 10.11 -4.67 12.89
N CYS A 59 8.80 -4.40 13.00
CA CYS A 59 7.73 -5.18 12.38
C CYS A 59 7.86 -6.69 12.67
N THR A 60 8.29 -7.05 13.88
CA THR A 60 8.70 -8.39 14.30
C THR A 60 7.61 -9.42 13.99
N GLY A 61 6.40 -9.20 14.49
CA GLY A 61 5.29 -10.13 14.29
C GLY A 61 4.89 -10.32 12.81
N LEU A 62 4.98 -9.25 12.00
CA LEU A 62 4.70 -9.35 10.57
C LEU A 62 5.79 -10.15 9.84
N ARG A 63 7.07 -9.92 10.19
CA ARG A 63 8.20 -10.65 9.60
C ARG A 63 8.15 -12.13 9.93
N GLU A 64 7.81 -12.50 11.17
CA GLU A 64 7.66 -13.90 11.59
C GLU A 64 6.55 -14.60 10.79
N VAL A 65 5.36 -14.01 10.72
CA VAL A 65 4.22 -14.62 9.98
C VAL A 65 4.52 -14.76 8.48
N LEU A 66 5.15 -13.75 7.88
CA LEU A 66 5.52 -13.83 6.46
C LEU A 66 6.64 -14.85 6.20
N ALA A 67 7.63 -14.93 7.10
CA ALA A 67 8.73 -15.89 7.01
C ALA A 67 8.22 -17.32 7.04
N ASP A 68 7.34 -17.63 7.99
CA ASP A 68 6.70 -18.95 8.10
C ASP A 68 5.86 -19.28 6.85
N SER A 69 5.13 -18.30 6.31
CA SER A 69 4.30 -18.50 5.11
C SER A 69 5.12 -18.68 3.82
N LEU A 70 6.34 -18.16 3.77
CA LEU A 70 7.21 -18.16 2.59
C LEU A 70 8.35 -19.18 2.68
N ASP A 71 8.50 -19.87 3.82
CA ASP A 71 9.58 -20.82 4.12
C ASP A 71 10.98 -20.17 4.00
N VAL A 72 11.15 -19.00 4.62
CA VAL A 72 12.41 -18.24 4.65
C VAL A 72 12.74 -17.77 6.07
N SER A 73 13.96 -17.26 6.29
CA SER A 73 14.31 -16.62 7.56
C SER A 73 13.62 -15.26 7.71
N PRO A 74 13.16 -14.85 8.90
CA PRO A 74 12.71 -13.48 9.15
C PRO A 74 13.77 -12.41 8.82
N LYS A 75 15.07 -12.78 8.83
CA LYS A 75 16.19 -11.91 8.43
C LYS A 75 16.21 -11.57 6.95
N GLU A 76 15.51 -12.35 6.12
CA GLU A 76 15.39 -12.16 4.67
C GLU A 76 14.21 -11.24 4.31
N ILE A 77 13.42 -10.81 5.30
CA ILE A 77 12.22 -9.99 5.09
C ILE A 77 12.47 -8.57 5.60
N LEU A 78 12.28 -7.60 4.70
CA LEU A 78 12.19 -6.18 5.00
C LEU A 78 10.75 -5.69 4.75
N VAL A 79 10.15 -5.05 5.74
CA VAL A 79 8.81 -4.45 5.64
C VAL A 79 8.95 -2.99 5.23
N GLY A 80 8.12 -2.55 4.28
CA GLY A 80 8.04 -1.15 3.85
C GLY A 80 6.60 -0.67 3.76
N ASN A 81 6.43 0.64 3.74
CA ASN A 81 5.15 1.35 3.59
C ASN A 81 4.70 1.35 2.11
N GLY A 82 4.54 0.14 1.56
CA GLY A 82 4.30 -0.11 0.14
C GLY A 82 5.57 -0.38 -0.66
N SER A 83 5.43 -1.10 -1.77
CA SER A 83 6.57 -1.54 -2.60
C SER A 83 7.37 -0.38 -3.20
N THR A 84 6.72 0.77 -3.46
CA THR A 84 7.38 1.98 -3.96
C THR A 84 8.50 2.46 -3.04
N GLU A 85 8.30 2.42 -1.72
CA GLU A 85 9.35 2.79 -0.76
C GLU A 85 10.55 1.84 -0.87
N LEU A 86 10.29 0.53 -0.94
CA LEU A 86 11.33 -0.49 -1.05
C LEU A 86 12.14 -0.32 -2.34
N ILE A 87 11.48 -0.03 -3.47
CA ILE A 87 12.15 0.25 -4.75
C ILE A 87 13.08 1.47 -4.61
N HIS A 88 12.60 2.56 -4.01
CA HIS A 88 13.42 3.75 -3.77
C HIS A 88 14.59 3.48 -2.83
N LEU A 89 14.37 2.71 -1.77
CA LEU A 89 15.41 2.33 -0.82
C LEU A 89 16.49 1.50 -1.52
N THR A 90 16.12 0.47 -2.27
CA THR A 90 17.07 -0.34 -3.04
C THR A 90 17.88 0.52 -4.01
N ALA A 91 17.23 1.42 -4.77
CA ALA A 91 17.94 2.32 -5.68
C ALA A 91 18.94 3.22 -4.92
N ARG A 92 18.55 3.76 -3.76
CA ARG A 92 19.43 4.58 -2.91
C ARG A 92 20.54 3.79 -2.23
N THR A 93 20.40 2.49 -2.04
CA THR A 93 21.45 1.68 -1.43
C THR A 93 22.52 1.27 -2.45
N TYR A 94 22.12 1.02 -3.70
CA TYR A 94 23.00 0.40 -4.69
C TYR A 94 23.40 1.32 -5.86
N LEU A 95 22.65 2.39 -6.13
CA LEU A 95 22.84 3.25 -7.32
C LEU A 95 23.17 4.71 -6.99
N SER A 96 23.29 5.07 -5.70
CA SER A 96 23.61 6.44 -5.26
C SER A 96 25.11 6.67 -5.08
#